data_AF-A0A7K8Z4H2-F1
#
_entry.id   AF-A0A7K8Z4H2-F1
#
_cell.length_a   1.000
_cell.length_b   1.000
_cell.length_c   1.000
_cell.angle_alpha   90.00
_cell.angle_beta   90.00
_cell.angle_gamma   90.00
#
_symmetry.space_group_name_H-M   'P 1'
#
loop_
_entity.id
_entity.type
_entity.pdbx_description
1 polymer ?
#
loop_
_entity_poly.entity_id
_entity_poly.type
_entity_poly.pdbx_seq_one_letter_code
_entity_poly.pdbx_strand_id
1 'polypeptide(L)'
;LELLDFKNALEQFQKLVEKMIIQKTKERSGLYTEDDDKIDYNEFYKTTRTLFGPAVKGHNIQAFFRKTINNLEKPDWLEIFGCFTGESDGLPSQSKEGMVFLVSEKKQITDSVVKRKDMIKGIVKIPHLDFTITASQRGVITIFNNQRKSFFRYSFYFHQDTSWITGCDFLPQLKYVVAVTESTVLIWDYKSEEDKNNCFVIKPMKNCLLCVCTVTMSDQPAKDTILMGDDKGYVYLLTMTSDDFIMKQYKAENESQFRVLDSENLNIVKRKLHDDWVGKVKYISALKRFGSCSADSLRSFILDDIKRLEDNL
;
A
#
# COMPACT_ATOMS: atom_id res chain seq x y z
N LEU A 1 -28.79 -20.97 -16.70
CA LEU A 1 -28.24 -19.83 -17.46
C LEU A 1 -26.74 -19.92 -17.37
N GLU A 2 -26.10 -20.15 -18.50
CA GLU A 2 -24.69 -20.50 -18.64
C GLU A 2 -23.78 -19.50 -17.94
N LEU A 3 -22.85 -20.01 -17.13
CA LEU A 3 -21.69 -19.26 -16.69
C LEU A 3 -20.91 -18.89 -17.94
N LEU A 4 -21.06 -17.64 -18.41
CA LEU A 4 -20.17 -17.07 -19.40
C LEU A 4 -18.74 -17.23 -18.86
N ASP A 5 -17.91 -18.01 -19.54
CA ASP A 5 -16.51 -18.19 -19.16
C ASP A 5 -15.84 -16.81 -19.18
N PHE A 6 -15.59 -16.25 -18.00
CA PHE A 6 -15.07 -14.90 -17.83
C PHE A 6 -13.77 -14.70 -18.62
N LYS A 7 -12.96 -15.76 -18.74
CA LYS A 7 -11.73 -15.72 -19.54
C LYS A 7 -12.04 -15.45 -21.01
N ASN A 8 -13.03 -16.13 -21.58
CA ASN A 8 -13.47 -15.93 -22.96
C ASN A 8 -14.09 -14.52 -23.14
N ALA A 9 -14.87 -14.04 -22.17
CA ALA A 9 -15.42 -12.69 -22.20
C ALA A 9 -14.33 -11.61 -22.21
N LEU A 10 -13.26 -11.81 -21.42
CA LEU A 10 -12.10 -10.92 -21.38
C LEU A 10 -11.31 -10.94 -22.69
N GLU A 11 -11.08 -12.13 -23.27
CA GLU A 11 -10.40 -12.27 -24.57
C GLU A 11 -11.18 -11.59 -25.70
N GLN A 12 -12.52 -11.72 -25.71
CA GLN A 12 -13.39 -11.04 -26.68
C GLN A 12 -13.38 -9.52 -26.49
N PHE A 13 -13.41 -9.06 -25.25
CA PHE A 13 -13.32 -7.64 -24.95
C PHE A 13 -11.97 -7.04 -25.34
N GLN A 14 -10.87 -7.78 -25.14
CA GLN A 14 -9.55 -7.34 -25.59
C GLN A 14 -9.50 -7.17 -27.10
N LYS A 15 -10.06 -8.11 -27.87
CA LYS A 15 -10.17 -7.98 -29.33
C LYS A 15 -11.00 -6.75 -29.74
N LEU A 16 -12.09 -6.45 -29.03
CA LEU A 16 -12.91 -5.26 -29.27
C LEU A 16 -12.09 -3.95 -29.08
N VAL A 17 -11.33 -3.86 -27.99
CA VAL A 17 -10.50 -2.70 -27.68
C VAL A 17 -9.36 -2.54 -28.68
N GLU A 18 -8.70 -3.63 -29.06
CA GLU A 18 -7.64 -3.62 -30.09
C GLU A 18 -8.18 -3.14 -31.44
N LYS A 19 -9.35 -3.64 -31.86
CA LYS A 19 -10.04 -3.16 -33.08
C LYS A 19 -10.34 -1.66 -33.00
N MET A 20 -10.87 -1.20 -31.88
CA MET A 20 -11.19 0.22 -31.66
C MET A 20 -9.93 1.11 -31.72
N ILE A 21 -8.82 0.69 -31.12
CA ILE A 21 -7.55 1.44 -31.17
C ILE A 21 -7.03 1.51 -32.61
N ILE A 22 -7.07 0.40 -33.36
CA ILE A 22 -6.66 0.37 -34.77
C ILE A 22 -7.53 1.32 -35.59
N GLN A 23 -8.85 1.26 -35.42
CA GLN A 23 -9.80 2.13 -36.11
C GLN A 23 -9.50 3.61 -35.82
N LYS A 24 -9.37 4.00 -34.55
CA LYS A 24 -9.10 5.39 -34.15
C LYS A 24 -7.73 5.89 -34.57
N THR A 25 -6.74 5.00 -34.67
CA THR A 25 -5.41 5.33 -35.23
C THR A 25 -5.50 5.59 -36.73
N LYS A 26 -6.28 4.80 -37.47
CA LYS A 26 -6.54 5.02 -38.91
C LYS A 26 -7.33 6.32 -39.15
N GLU A 27 -8.32 6.62 -38.31
CA GLU A 27 -9.07 7.88 -38.37
C GLU A 27 -8.14 9.09 -38.17
N ARG A 28 -7.24 9.05 -37.18
CA ARG A 28 -6.28 10.15 -36.92
C ARG A 28 -5.24 10.33 -38.03
N SER A 29 -4.91 9.27 -38.77
CA SER A 29 -3.96 9.32 -39.89
C SER A 29 -4.62 9.64 -41.24
N GLY A 30 -5.94 9.87 -41.27
CA GLY A 30 -6.67 10.16 -42.50
C GLY A 30 -6.79 8.98 -43.47
N LEU A 31 -6.42 7.78 -43.02
CA LEU A 31 -6.41 6.53 -43.80
C LEU A 31 -7.67 5.68 -43.53
N TYR A 32 -8.68 6.25 -42.89
CA TYR A 32 -9.90 5.53 -42.54
C TYR A 32 -10.94 5.61 -43.66
N THR A 33 -11.44 4.45 -44.06
CA THR A 33 -12.61 4.30 -44.92
C THR A 33 -13.75 3.82 -44.03
N GLU A 34 -14.92 4.45 -44.10
CA GLU A 34 -16.09 3.95 -43.37
C GLU A 34 -16.48 2.58 -43.91
N ASP A 35 -16.53 1.60 -43.01
CA ASP A 35 -16.92 0.21 -43.26
C ASP A 35 -18.04 -0.17 -42.27
N ASP A 36 -18.80 -1.23 -42.58
CA ASP A 36 -19.90 -1.72 -41.75
C ASP A 36 -19.43 -2.22 -40.37
N ASP A 37 -18.13 -2.49 -40.20
CA ASP A 37 -17.46 -2.91 -38.97
C ASP A 37 -17.01 -1.72 -38.07
N LYS A 38 -17.60 -0.53 -38.23
CA LYS A 38 -17.25 0.67 -37.46
C LYS A 38 -17.71 0.59 -36.00
N ILE A 39 -16.74 0.46 -35.09
CA ILE A 39 -16.99 0.50 -33.64
C ILE A 39 -17.28 1.93 -33.21
N ASP A 40 -18.57 2.24 -33.09
CA ASP A 40 -19.06 3.45 -32.44
C ASP A 40 -19.30 3.22 -30.93
N TYR A 41 -19.70 4.28 -30.22
CA TYR A 41 -19.98 4.16 -28.78
C TYR A 41 -21.13 3.18 -28.49
N ASN A 42 -22.15 3.13 -29.35
CA ASN A 42 -23.34 2.30 -29.12
C ASN A 42 -23.01 0.82 -29.30
N GLU A 43 -22.23 0.48 -30.32
CA GLU A 43 -21.73 -0.87 -30.55
C GLU A 43 -20.76 -1.29 -29.43
N PHE A 44 -19.82 -0.41 -29.05
CA PHE A 44 -18.92 -0.66 -27.94
C PHE A 44 -19.69 -0.91 -26.64
N TYR A 45 -20.72 -0.11 -26.37
CA TYR A 45 -21.57 -0.24 -25.18
C TYR A 45 -22.36 -1.56 -25.19
N LYS A 46 -23.01 -1.89 -26.31
CA LYS A 46 -23.80 -3.11 -26.46
C LYS A 46 -22.94 -4.36 -26.31
N THR A 47 -21.77 -4.39 -26.94
CA THR A 47 -20.84 -5.53 -26.88
C THR A 47 -20.28 -5.69 -25.46
N THR A 48 -19.84 -4.61 -24.81
CA THR A 48 -19.36 -4.65 -23.42
C THR A 48 -20.44 -5.13 -22.44
N ARG A 49 -21.69 -4.69 -22.64
CA ARG A 49 -22.85 -5.14 -21.84
C ARG A 49 -23.20 -6.61 -22.07
N THR A 50 -22.98 -7.12 -23.27
CA THR A 50 -23.22 -8.53 -23.59
C THR A 50 -22.15 -9.42 -22.95
N LEU A 51 -20.90 -8.96 -22.92
CA LEU A 51 -19.76 -9.71 -22.37
C LEU A 51 -19.75 -9.78 -20.84
N PHE A 52 -20.06 -8.67 -20.15
CA PHE A 52 -19.95 -8.58 -18.69
C PHE A 52 -21.29 -8.37 -17.96
N GLY A 53 -22.39 -8.29 -18.71
CA GLY A 53 -23.72 -8.17 -18.16
C GLY A 53 -24.00 -6.84 -17.43
N PRO A 54 -24.98 -6.82 -16.52
CA PRO A 54 -25.39 -5.61 -15.81
C PRO A 54 -24.33 -5.09 -14.83
N ALA A 55 -23.33 -5.91 -14.47
CA ALA A 55 -22.30 -5.60 -13.47
C ALA A 55 -21.45 -4.37 -13.81
N VAL A 56 -21.21 -4.10 -15.10
CA VAL A 56 -20.44 -2.92 -15.54
C VAL A 56 -21.37 -1.75 -15.77
N LYS A 57 -21.36 -0.73 -14.89
CA LYS A 57 -22.23 0.45 -15.00
C LYS A 57 -21.98 1.22 -16.30
N GLY A 58 -23.04 1.78 -16.89
CA GLY A 58 -22.97 2.42 -18.20
C GLY A 58 -22.06 3.65 -18.27
N HIS A 59 -22.00 4.45 -17.20
CA HIS A 59 -21.09 5.60 -17.12
C HIS A 59 -19.60 5.17 -17.15
N ASN A 60 -19.26 4.00 -16.61
CA ASN A 60 -17.89 3.47 -16.65
C ASN A 60 -17.49 3.09 -18.08
N ILE A 61 -18.41 2.46 -18.82
CA ILE A 61 -18.21 2.13 -20.24
C ILE A 61 -17.97 3.40 -21.05
N GLN A 62 -18.74 4.46 -20.77
CA GLN A 62 -18.58 5.76 -21.42
C GLN A 62 -17.25 6.44 -21.11
N ALA A 63 -16.84 6.46 -19.84
CA ALA A 63 -15.57 7.04 -19.41
C ALA A 63 -14.39 6.30 -20.05
N PHE A 64 -14.43 4.97 -20.08
CA PHE A 64 -13.42 4.14 -20.72
C PHE A 64 -13.34 4.43 -22.22
N PHE A 65 -14.46 4.41 -22.93
CA PHE A 65 -14.51 4.70 -24.36
C PHE A 65 -13.87 6.06 -24.71
N ARG A 66 -14.21 7.12 -23.95
CA ARG A 66 -13.60 8.45 -24.14
C ARG A 66 -12.09 8.43 -23.91
N LYS A 67 -11.63 7.71 -22.88
CA LYS A 67 -10.21 7.62 -22.55
C LYS A 67 -9.42 6.86 -23.62
N THR A 68 -9.93 5.74 -24.12
CA THR A 68 -9.31 4.97 -25.21
C THR A 68 -9.23 5.77 -26.51
N ILE A 69 -10.23 6.62 -26.81
CA ILE A 69 -10.16 7.54 -27.97
C ILE A 69 -9.06 8.59 -27.78
N ASN A 70 -8.87 9.09 -26.55
CA ASN A 70 -7.93 10.16 -26.26
C ASN A 70 -6.48 9.64 -26.16
N ASN A 71 -6.29 8.48 -25.51
CA ASN A 71 -5.00 7.81 -25.30
C ASN A 71 -5.01 6.45 -26.02
N LEU A 72 -4.29 6.37 -27.14
CA LEU A 72 -4.19 5.17 -27.99
C LEU A 72 -3.15 4.14 -27.52
N GLU A 73 -2.64 4.26 -26.30
CA GLU A 73 -1.75 3.27 -25.70
C GLU A 73 -2.54 2.03 -25.22
N LYS A 74 -1.85 0.90 -25.00
CA LYS A 74 -2.48 -0.31 -24.44
C LYS A 74 -3.13 0.04 -23.09
N PRO A 75 -4.45 -0.20 -22.91
CA PRO A 75 -5.13 0.20 -21.70
C PRO A 75 -4.69 -0.65 -20.51
N ASP A 76 -4.51 0.00 -19.37
CA ASP A 76 -4.33 -0.68 -18.09
C ASP A 76 -5.69 -1.25 -17.64
N TRP A 77 -5.80 -2.58 -17.61
CA TRP A 77 -7.02 -3.32 -17.26
C TRP A 77 -7.56 -2.96 -15.87
N LEU A 78 -6.69 -2.48 -14.97
CA LEU A 78 -7.05 -2.05 -13.62
C LEU A 78 -8.01 -0.84 -13.59
N GLU A 79 -8.11 -0.09 -14.70
CA GLU A 79 -8.96 1.09 -14.79
C GLU A 79 -10.39 0.76 -15.21
N ILE A 80 -10.58 -0.28 -16.01
CA ILE A 80 -11.89 -0.72 -16.54
C ILE A 80 -12.75 -1.31 -15.43
N PHE A 81 -12.10 -2.07 -14.55
CA PHE A 81 -12.75 -2.73 -13.42
C PHE A 81 -12.54 -1.97 -12.09
N GLY A 82 -11.84 -0.83 -12.10
CA GLY A 82 -11.28 -0.29 -10.86
C GLY A 82 -11.12 1.22 -10.72
N CYS A 83 -11.81 2.05 -11.51
CA CYS A 83 -11.80 3.50 -11.35
C CYS A 83 -13.22 4.07 -11.24
N PHE A 84 -13.73 4.21 -10.01
CA PHE A 84 -14.93 4.99 -9.72
C PHE A 84 -14.58 6.48 -9.85
N THR A 85 -14.94 7.11 -10.96
CA THR A 85 -15.02 8.58 -11.02
C THR A 85 -16.35 9.00 -10.43
N GLY A 86 -16.31 9.38 -9.15
CA GLY A 86 -17.28 10.18 -8.40
C GLY A 86 -18.76 10.10 -8.82
N GLU A 87 -19.56 9.46 -7.98
CA GLU A 87 -20.73 10.09 -7.33
C GLU A 87 -21.43 9.04 -6.45
N SER A 88 -21.63 9.40 -5.19
CA SER A 88 -22.40 8.60 -4.24
C SER A 88 -23.87 8.66 -4.66
N ASP A 89 -24.39 7.58 -5.22
CA ASP A 89 -25.82 7.35 -5.21
C ASP A 89 -26.10 5.96 -4.63
N GLY A 90 -26.79 5.99 -3.49
CA GLY A 90 -27.16 4.81 -2.74
C GLY A 90 -28.33 4.09 -3.39
N LEU A 91 -28.20 2.77 -3.53
CA LEU A 91 -29.14 1.80 -2.97
C LEU A 91 -28.52 0.39 -2.99
N PRO A 92 -28.72 -0.43 -1.95
CA PRO A 92 -28.23 -1.81 -1.91
C PRO A 92 -29.25 -2.81 -2.49
N SER A 93 -28.79 -4.07 -2.62
CA SER A 93 -29.52 -5.30 -2.98
C SER A 93 -29.46 -5.71 -4.45
N GLN A 94 -28.50 -6.58 -4.79
CA GLN A 94 -28.73 -7.83 -5.51
C GLN A 94 -27.66 -8.86 -5.08
N SER A 95 -28.05 -10.14 -5.12
CA SER A 95 -27.39 -11.34 -4.59
C SER A 95 -25.85 -11.38 -4.74
N LYS A 96 -25.16 -11.56 -3.60
CA LYS A 96 -23.70 -11.60 -3.45
C LYS A 96 -22.98 -12.82 -4.07
N GLU A 97 -23.68 -13.75 -4.71
CA GLU A 97 -23.10 -15.06 -5.05
C GLU A 97 -22.59 -15.22 -6.49
N GLY A 98 -22.60 -14.16 -7.31
CA GLY A 98 -22.13 -14.21 -8.71
C GLY A 98 -21.11 -13.14 -9.12
N MET A 99 -20.67 -12.26 -8.22
CA MET A 99 -19.78 -11.15 -8.56
C MET A 99 -18.34 -11.38 -8.09
N VAL A 100 -17.51 -11.90 -8.99
CA VAL A 100 -16.03 -11.92 -8.84
C VAL A 100 -15.45 -10.50 -8.86
N PHE A 101 -16.24 -9.48 -9.25
CA PHE A 101 -15.88 -8.06 -9.30
C PHE A 101 -16.52 -7.23 -8.19
N LEU A 102 -16.26 -7.57 -6.93
CA LEU A 102 -16.32 -6.58 -5.87
C LEU A 102 -14.92 -5.96 -5.72
N VAL A 103 -14.50 -5.16 -6.70
CA VAL A 103 -13.37 -4.25 -6.47
C VAL A 103 -13.89 -3.17 -5.54
N SER A 104 -13.44 -3.20 -4.29
CA SER A 104 -13.77 -2.21 -3.27
C SER A 104 -13.59 -0.79 -3.82
N GLU A 105 -14.58 0.08 -3.59
CA GLU A 105 -14.53 1.50 -3.94
C GLU A 105 -13.21 2.11 -3.45
N LYS A 106 -12.34 2.50 -4.40
CA LYS A 106 -11.04 3.09 -4.09
C LYS A 106 -11.26 4.51 -3.58
N LYS A 107 -11.02 4.75 -2.29
CA LYS A 107 -11.06 6.09 -1.70
C LYS A 107 -9.80 6.87 -2.08
N GLN A 108 -9.96 7.97 -2.81
CA GLN A 108 -8.86 8.91 -3.06
C GLN A 108 -8.62 9.76 -1.81
N ILE A 109 -7.37 9.84 -1.37
CA ILE A 109 -6.94 10.73 -0.28
C ILE A 109 -6.05 11.79 -0.92
N THR A 110 -6.49 13.04 -0.89
CA THR A 110 -5.70 14.18 -1.37
C THR A 110 -4.76 14.64 -0.26
N ASP A 111 -3.46 14.46 -0.47
CA ASP A 111 -2.43 14.97 0.43
C ASP A 111 -1.84 16.29 -0.13
N SER A 112 -2.18 17.42 0.49
CA SER A 112 -1.71 18.76 0.09
C SER A 112 -0.31 19.14 0.60
N VAL A 113 0.25 18.41 1.57
CA VAL A 113 1.55 18.73 2.19
C VAL A 113 2.70 18.09 1.42
N VAL A 114 2.46 16.94 0.81
CA VAL A 114 3.43 16.28 -0.05
C VAL A 114 3.58 17.11 -1.32
N LYS A 115 4.75 17.75 -1.46
CA LYS A 115 5.08 18.58 -2.65
C LYS A 115 4.91 17.73 -3.91
N ARG A 116 4.50 18.33 -5.04
CA ARG A 116 4.24 17.68 -6.36
C ARG A 116 5.33 16.72 -6.89
N LYS A 117 6.53 16.66 -6.27
CA LYS A 117 7.66 15.81 -6.67
C LYS A 117 8.10 14.80 -5.58
N ASP A 118 7.33 14.65 -4.51
CA ASP A 118 7.64 13.71 -3.44
C ASP A 118 6.80 12.43 -3.60
N MET A 119 7.39 11.28 -3.31
CA MET A 119 6.81 9.97 -3.57
C MET A 119 6.34 9.34 -2.26
N ILE A 120 5.10 8.86 -2.24
CA ILE A 120 4.58 8.09 -1.10
C ILE A 120 5.20 6.69 -1.14
N LYS A 121 5.84 6.30 -0.04
CA LYS A 121 6.53 5.01 0.12
C LYS A 121 5.71 4.01 0.92
N GLY A 122 4.84 4.48 1.80
CA GLY A 122 3.95 3.64 2.60
C GLY A 122 2.56 4.25 2.74
N ILE A 123 1.54 3.40 2.66
CA ILE A 123 0.15 3.73 2.99
C ILE A 123 -0.40 2.59 3.85
N VAL A 124 -0.85 2.92 5.06
CA VAL A 124 -1.39 1.94 6.00
C VAL A 124 -2.74 2.43 6.50
N LYS A 125 -3.77 1.60 6.32
CA LYS A 125 -5.11 1.84 6.87
C LYS A 125 -5.25 1.07 8.18
N ILE A 126 -5.73 1.75 9.21
CA ILE A 126 -5.97 1.19 10.55
C ILE A 126 -7.48 1.25 10.80
N PRO A 127 -8.22 0.16 10.54
CA PRO A 127 -9.68 0.19 10.57
C PRO A 127 -10.27 0.56 11.93
N HIS A 128 -9.67 0.10 13.02
CA HIS A 128 -10.23 0.29 14.37
C HIS A 128 -10.11 1.75 14.89
N LEU A 129 -9.23 2.56 14.32
CA LEU A 129 -9.10 3.99 14.62
C LEU A 129 -9.62 4.87 13.46
N ASP A 130 -10.06 4.25 12.36
CA ASP A 130 -10.28 4.88 11.05
C ASP A 130 -9.15 5.84 10.62
N PHE A 131 -7.91 5.47 10.94
CA PHE A 131 -6.74 6.21 10.51
C PHE A 131 -6.24 5.71 9.18
N THR A 132 -5.71 6.64 8.39
CA THR A 132 -4.83 6.32 7.28
C THR A 132 -3.50 7.00 7.53
N ILE A 133 -2.42 6.23 7.56
CA ILE A 133 -1.06 6.74 7.67
C ILE A 133 -0.44 6.74 6.28
N THR A 134 0.21 7.85 5.92
CA THR A 134 1.06 7.93 4.74
C THR A 134 2.47 8.29 5.17
N ALA A 135 3.46 7.76 4.47
CA ALA A 135 4.85 8.17 4.64
C ALA A 135 5.46 8.49 3.28
N SER A 136 6.04 9.68 3.18
CA SER A 136 6.72 10.16 1.98
C SER A 136 8.22 9.86 2.04
N GLN A 137 8.83 9.71 0.86
CA GLN A 137 10.26 9.45 0.74
C GLN A 137 11.11 10.54 1.41
N ARG A 138 10.65 11.80 1.37
CA ARG A 138 11.38 12.94 1.96
C ARG A 138 11.20 13.11 3.47
N GLY A 139 10.60 12.15 4.16
CA GLY A 139 10.53 12.19 5.62
C GLY A 139 9.23 12.75 6.19
N VAL A 140 8.19 12.96 5.38
CA VAL A 140 6.88 13.44 5.86
C VAL A 140 6.00 12.24 6.19
N ILE A 141 5.66 12.08 7.46
CA ILE A 141 4.69 11.09 7.92
C ILE A 141 3.40 11.83 8.27
N THR A 142 2.29 11.40 7.69
CA THR A 142 0.97 12.01 7.94
C THR A 142 -0.02 10.98 8.43
N ILE A 143 -0.77 11.32 9.49
CA ILE A 143 -1.97 10.59 9.89
C ILE A 143 -3.21 11.37 9.46
N PHE A 144 -4.09 10.70 8.71
CA PHE A 144 -5.42 11.17 8.36
C PHE A 144 -6.44 10.46 9.24
N ASN A 145 -7.13 11.22 10.10
CA ASN A 145 -8.28 10.72 10.83
C ASN A 145 -9.55 10.84 9.98
N ASN A 146 -10.21 9.71 9.69
CA ASN A 146 -11.43 9.69 8.87
C ASN A 146 -12.74 9.72 9.67
N GLN A 147 -12.72 9.74 11.02
CA GLN A 147 -13.92 9.63 11.86
C GLN A 147 -14.77 10.90 11.94
N ARG A 148 -14.23 12.05 11.59
CA ARG A 148 -14.91 13.35 11.74
C ARG A 148 -14.87 14.11 10.43
N LYS A 149 -15.96 14.83 10.13
CA LYS A 149 -16.03 15.83 9.04
C LYS A 149 -14.93 16.91 9.12
N SER A 150 -14.18 16.97 10.22
CA SER A 150 -12.93 17.70 10.37
C SER A 150 -11.75 16.74 10.18
N PHE A 151 -11.00 16.91 9.09
CA PHE A 151 -9.77 16.17 8.82
C PHE A 151 -8.67 16.63 9.80
N PHE A 152 -8.54 15.94 10.93
CA PHE A 152 -7.37 16.13 11.79
C PHE A 152 -6.17 15.47 11.12
N ARG A 153 -5.15 16.29 10.88
CA ARG A 153 -3.93 15.93 10.16
C ARG A 153 -2.75 16.16 11.07
N TYR A 154 -2.10 15.07 11.49
CA TYR A 154 -0.83 15.14 12.22
C TYR A 154 0.28 14.89 11.20
N SER A 155 1.14 15.89 10.99
CA SER A 155 2.29 15.77 10.08
C SER A 155 3.57 15.86 10.89
N PHE A 156 4.38 14.82 10.79
CA PHE A 156 5.71 14.77 11.39
C PHE A 156 6.75 14.89 10.27
N TYR A 157 7.70 15.80 10.46
CA TYR A 157 8.79 16.05 9.53
C TYR A 157 10.08 15.49 10.11
N PHE A 158 10.55 14.39 9.53
CA PHE A 158 11.87 13.88 9.81
C PHE A 158 12.87 14.52 8.85
N HIS A 159 13.56 15.57 9.31
CA HIS A 159 14.69 16.16 8.59
C HIS A 159 16.00 15.63 9.17
N GLN A 160 16.48 14.52 8.62
CA GLN A 160 17.91 14.23 8.58
C GLN A 160 18.35 14.32 7.11
N ASP A 161 19.41 15.09 6.86
CA ASP A 161 19.82 15.60 5.55
C ASP A 161 20.12 14.52 4.47
N THR A 162 20.01 13.23 4.78
CA THR A 162 20.42 12.15 3.85
C THR A 162 19.56 10.89 3.84
N SER A 163 18.57 10.70 4.73
CA SER A 163 17.90 9.40 4.88
C SER A 163 16.47 9.39 4.34
N TRP A 164 16.22 8.56 3.32
CA TRP A 164 14.88 8.36 2.78
C TRP A 164 14.05 7.38 3.61
N ILE A 165 12.76 7.68 3.79
CA ILE A 165 11.81 6.71 4.32
C ILE A 165 11.54 5.65 3.25
N THR A 166 11.60 4.38 3.63
CA THR A 166 11.36 3.23 2.75
C THR A 166 10.03 2.54 3.05
N GLY A 167 9.49 2.65 4.27
CA GLY A 167 8.17 2.11 4.62
C GLY A 167 7.63 2.64 5.95
N CYS A 168 6.35 2.37 6.22
CA CYS A 168 5.70 2.68 7.49
C CYS A 168 4.63 1.63 7.86
N ASP A 169 4.36 1.51 9.16
CA ASP A 169 3.26 0.73 9.73
C ASP A 169 2.81 1.33 11.09
N PHE A 170 1.87 0.67 11.75
CA PHE A 170 1.31 1.09 13.04
C PHE A 170 1.45 0.01 14.11
N LEU A 171 1.82 0.43 15.32
CA LEU A 171 1.96 -0.43 16.49
C LEU A 171 0.64 -0.36 17.29
N PRO A 172 -0.23 -1.39 17.22
CA PRO A 172 -1.58 -1.30 17.76
C PRO A 172 -1.64 -1.26 19.29
N GLN A 173 -0.76 -1.99 19.99
CA GLN A 173 -0.77 -2.05 21.45
C GLN A 173 -0.16 -0.81 22.06
N LEU A 174 1.00 -0.39 21.54
CA LEU A 174 1.72 0.80 22.00
C LEU A 174 1.07 2.09 21.48
N LYS A 175 0.32 2.03 20.36
CA LYS A 175 -0.30 3.17 19.67
C LYS A 175 0.72 4.17 19.14
N TYR A 176 1.81 3.68 18.57
CA TYR A 176 2.84 4.49 17.90
C TYR A 176 2.81 4.24 16.39
N VAL A 177 3.30 5.23 15.63
CA VAL A 177 3.61 5.04 14.22
C VAL A 177 5.05 4.57 14.10
N VAL A 178 5.28 3.53 13.30
CA VAL A 178 6.63 3.08 12.94
C VAL A 178 6.93 3.46 11.50
N ALA A 179 8.11 3.98 11.24
CA ALA A 179 8.64 4.14 9.90
C ALA A 179 10.08 3.65 9.84
N VAL A 180 10.50 3.15 8.69
CA VAL A 180 11.88 2.75 8.46
C VAL A 180 12.50 3.68 7.44
N THR A 181 13.72 4.09 7.71
CA THR A 181 14.60 4.72 6.72
C THR A 181 15.62 3.72 6.24
N GLU A 182 16.51 4.13 5.34
CA GLU A 182 17.62 3.28 4.91
C GLU A 182 18.44 2.74 6.09
N SER A 183 18.71 3.52 7.15
CA SER A 183 19.64 3.08 8.21
C SER A 183 19.08 3.16 9.64
N THR A 184 17.84 3.57 9.81
CA THR A 184 17.23 3.79 11.14
C THR A 184 15.76 3.40 11.17
N VAL A 185 15.26 3.05 12.37
CA VAL A 185 13.84 2.84 12.64
C VAL A 185 13.32 4.02 13.45
N LEU A 186 12.24 4.64 12.98
CA LEU A 186 11.56 5.77 13.60
C LEU A 186 10.30 5.29 14.30
N ILE A 187 10.09 5.72 15.54
CA ILE A 187 8.89 5.41 16.32
C ILE A 187 8.34 6.72 16.85
N TRP A 188 7.16 7.09 16.38
CA TRP A 188 6.58 8.41 16.64
C TRP A 188 5.28 8.29 17.43
N ASP A 189 5.21 9.01 18.55
CA ASP A 189 3.98 9.24 19.30
C ASP A 189 3.18 10.36 18.65
N TYR A 190 2.07 9.99 18.01
CA TYR A 190 1.22 10.96 17.34
C TYR A 190 0.26 11.71 18.27
N LYS A 191 0.14 11.29 19.55
CA LYS A 191 -0.83 11.85 20.49
C LYS A 191 -0.30 12.99 21.33
N SER A 192 1.02 13.04 21.53
CA SER A 192 1.61 14.08 22.36
C SER A 192 1.68 15.39 21.55
N GLU A 193 0.82 16.34 21.91
CA GLU A 193 0.71 17.66 21.26
C GLU A 193 1.77 18.65 21.76
N GLU A 194 2.47 18.36 22.87
CA GLU A 194 3.19 19.39 23.62
C GLU A 194 4.71 19.44 23.48
N ASP A 195 5.42 18.48 22.86
CA ASP A 195 6.87 18.62 22.75
C ASP A 195 7.50 17.99 21.50
N LYS A 196 8.52 18.68 20.99
CA LYS A 196 9.30 18.28 19.82
C LYS A 196 10.03 16.92 19.99
N ASN A 197 9.97 16.28 21.16
CA ASN A 197 10.72 15.08 21.56
C ASN A 197 9.95 13.76 21.47
N ASN A 198 8.87 13.70 20.69
CA ASN A 198 7.97 12.54 20.63
C ASN A 198 8.37 11.44 19.64
N CYS A 199 9.61 11.47 19.14
CA CYS A 199 10.10 10.48 18.20
C CYS A 199 11.37 9.80 18.73
N PHE A 200 11.32 8.48 18.78
CA PHE A 200 12.45 7.62 19.08
C PHE A 200 13.10 7.15 17.78
N VAL A 201 14.42 7.21 17.73
CA VAL A 201 15.22 6.81 16.57
C VAL A 201 16.13 5.67 16.97
N ILE A 202 15.87 4.47 16.45
CA ILE A 202 16.72 3.29 16.65
C ILE A 202 17.83 3.31 15.60
N LYS A 203 19.08 3.37 16.07
CA LYS A 203 20.29 3.33 15.23
C LYS A 203 21.47 2.75 16.02
N PRO A 204 22.52 2.22 15.36
CA PRO A 204 22.65 2.02 13.91
C PRO A 204 22.03 0.70 13.43
N MET A 205 21.28 0.72 12.32
CA MET A 205 20.95 -0.53 11.63
C MET A 205 22.11 -0.94 10.72
N LYS A 206 22.52 -2.22 10.76
CA LYS A 206 23.70 -2.70 10.01
C LYS A 206 23.52 -2.65 8.49
N ASN A 207 22.32 -2.93 8.00
CA ASN A 207 21.99 -3.05 6.59
C ASN A 207 20.87 -2.08 6.22
N CYS A 208 20.66 -1.85 4.93
CA CYS A 208 19.68 -0.88 4.45
C CYS A 208 18.25 -1.43 4.56
N LEU A 209 17.41 -0.87 5.42
CA LEU A 209 16.03 -1.33 5.58
C LEU A 209 15.15 -0.84 4.43
N LEU A 210 14.40 -1.76 3.81
CA LEU A 210 13.59 -1.51 2.62
C LEU A 210 12.09 -1.54 2.88
N CYS A 211 11.66 -2.30 3.88
CA CYS A 211 10.24 -2.46 4.20
C CYS A 211 10.02 -2.79 5.68
N VAL A 212 8.81 -2.51 6.17
CA VAL A 212 8.40 -2.75 7.56
C VAL A 212 6.97 -3.27 7.61
N CYS A 213 6.68 -4.14 8.57
CA CYS A 213 5.32 -4.57 8.90
C CYS A 213 5.19 -4.93 10.39
N THR A 214 4.10 -4.54 11.02
CA THR A 214 3.78 -4.94 12.40
C THR A 214 3.21 -6.35 12.45
N VAL A 215 3.64 -7.11 13.45
CA VAL A 215 3.12 -8.44 13.77
C VAL A 215 1.99 -8.32 14.77
N THR A 216 0.81 -8.81 14.40
CA THR A 216 -0.40 -8.81 15.24
C THR A 216 -0.62 -10.20 15.86
N MET A 217 0.34 -10.64 16.69
CA MET A 217 0.26 -11.91 17.44
C MET A 217 0.00 -11.74 18.93
N SER A 218 0.21 -10.53 19.45
CA SER A 218 0.33 -10.26 20.87
C SER A 218 -1.03 -9.85 21.47
N ASP A 219 -1.62 -10.76 22.25
CA ASP A 219 -2.64 -10.42 23.26
C ASP A 219 -1.99 -9.83 24.54
N GLN A 220 -0.66 -9.73 24.57
CA GLN A 220 0.05 -9.12 25.69
C GLN A 220 -0.09 -7.60 25.62
N PRO A 221 -0.65 -6.96 26.65
CA PRO A 221 -0.78 -5.51 26.68
C PRO A 221 0.60 -4.87 26.63
N ALA A 222 0.71 -3.73 25.94
CA ALA A 222 1.92 -2.91 25.87
C ALA A 222 3.16 -3.57 25.25
N LYS A 223 2.96 -4.54 24.36
CA LYS A 223 4.04 -5.19 23.59
C LYS A 223 3.66 -5.32 22.13
N ASP A 224 4.51 -4.80 21.25
CA ASP A 224 4.38 -4.94 19.80
C ASP A 224 5.68 -5.50 19.20
N THR A 225 5.53 -6.22 18.09
CA THR A 225 6.66 -6.79 17.35
C THR A 225 6.64 -6.30 15.91
N ILE A 226 7.82 -5.98 15.38
CA ILE A 226 8.05 -5.33 14.09
C ILE A 226 8.90 -6.26 13.22
N LEU A 227 8.42 -6.55 12.02
CA LEU A 227 9.17 -7.22 10.96
C LEU A 227 9.76 -6.20 10.00
N MET A 228 11.02 -6.38 9.61
CA MET A 228 11.69 -5.51 8.64
C MET A 228 12.49 -6.34 7.64
N GLY A 229 12.56 -5.90 6.39
CA GLY A 229 13.39 -6.51 5.35
C GLY A 229 14.50 -5.57 4.89
N ASP A 230 15.66 -6.11 4.48
CA ASP A 230 16.82 -5.31 4.05
C ASP A 230 17.34 -5.61 2.63
N ASP A 231 18.37 -4.87 2.23
CA ASP A 231 19.10 -4.95 0.96
C ASP A 231 20.10 -6.13 0.87
N LYS A 232 20.20 -6.98 1.90
CA LYS A 232 21.10 -8.15 1.92
C LYS A 232 20.34 -9.48 2.06
N GLY A 233 19.02 -9.43 1.97
CA GLY A 233 18.16 -10.61 2.05
C GLY A 233 17.86 -11.08 3.48
N TYR A 234 18.15 -10.25 4.49
CA TYR A 234 17.77 -10.52 5.87
C TYR A 234 16.36 -10.00 6.18
N VAL A 235 15.68 -10.78 7.01
CA VAL A 235 14.45 -10.38 7.69
C VAL A 235 14.77 -10.24 9.18
N TYR A 236 14.37 -9.10 9.74
CA TYR A 236 14.56 -8.72 11.14
C TYR A 236 13.24 -8.83 11.88
N LEU A 237 13.34 -9.20 13.15
CA LEU A 237 12.27 -9.21 14.12
C LEU A 237 12.71 -8.37 15.32
N LEU A 238 12.05 -7.23 15.53
CA LEU A 238 12.27 -6.35 16.67
C LEU A 238 11.05 -6.42 17.58
N THR A 239 11.24 -6.78 18.84
CA THR A 239 10.18 -6.76 19.85
C THR A 239 10.36 -5.57 20.78
N MET A 240 9.28 -4.83 21.04
CA MET A 240 9.30 -3.63 21.87
C MET A 240 8.21 -3.67 22.92
N THR A 241 8.53 -3.16 24.11
CA THR A 241 7.60 -3.01 25.24
C THR A 241 7.49 -1.54 25.65
N SER A 242 6.46 -1.19 26.44
CA SER A 242 6.34 0.15 27.05
C SER A 242 7.58 0.53 27.87
N ASP A 243 8.20 -0.44 28.53
CA ASP A 243 9.33 -0.21 29.44
C ASP A 243 10.59 0.23 28.70
N ASP A 244 10.75 -0.22 27.44
CA ASP A 244 11.84 0.22 26.55
C ASP A 244 11.81 1.74 26.32
N PHE A 245 10.61 2.34 26.39
CA PHE A 245 10.42 3.78 26.25
C PHE A 245 10.54 4.52 27.59
N ILE A 246 10.09 3.91 28.71
CA ILE A 246 10.10 4.54 30.04
C ILE A 246 11.52 4.55 30.64
N MET A 247 12.23 3.42 30.61
CA MET A 247 13.57 3.32 31.22
C MET A 247 14.61 4.21 30.54
N LYS A 248 14.38 4.58 29.27
CA LYS A 248 15.31 5.37 28.46
C LYS A 248 14.97 6.86 28.41
N GLN A 249 13.84 7.28 28.99
CA GLN A 249 13.53 8.70 29.25
C GLN A 249 14.44 9.32 30.29
N TYR A 250 14.83 8.56 31.33
CA TYR A 250 15.66 9.06 32.43
C TYR A 250 17.13 9.30 32.06
N LYS A 251 17.61 8.80 30.92
CA LYS A 251 19.02 8.97 30.47
C LYS A 251 19.23 10.11 29.47
N ALA A 252 18.16 10.73 28.95
CA ALA A 252 18.26 11.74 27.91
C ALA A 252 18.11 13.15 28.50
N GLU A 253 19.19 13.66 29.08
CA GLU A 253 19.28 15.05 29.60
C GLU A 253 19.57 16.11 28.51
N ASN A 254 19.50 15.79 27.21
CA ASN A 254 19.91 16.71 26.15
C ASN A 254 18.76 17.16 25.22
N GLU A 255 18.87 18.44 24.83
CA GLU A 255 17.98 19.28 23.99
C GLU A 255 17.78 18.81 22.53
N SER A 256 17.88 17.52 22.22
CA SER A 256 17.69 17.00 20.86
C SER A 256 16.24 16.62 20.61
N GLN A 257 15.69 17.09 19.48
CA GLN A 257 14.34 16.76 18.95
C GLN A 257 14.03 15.25 18.88
N PHE A 258 15.05 14.38 18.90
CA PHE A 258 14.90 12.93 18.75
C PHE A 258 15.56 12.18 19.90
N ARG A 259 14.86 11.18 20.45
CA ARG A 259 15.42 10.27 21.46
C ARG A 259 16.10 9.10 20.78
N VAL A 260 17.41 9.03 20.83
CA VAL A 260 18.19 7.98 20.17
C VAL A 260 18.20 6.72 21.03
N LEU A 261 17.81 5.60 20.43
CA LEU A 261 17.88 4.27 21.01
C LEU A 261 18.98 3.49 20.30
N ASP A 262 19.90 2.92 21.07
CA ASP A 262 20.90 2.02 20.52
C ASP A 262 20.25 0.67 20.17
N SER A 263 20.45 0.24 18.92
CA SER A 263 19.98 -1.04 18.40
C SER A 263 20.55 -2.25 19.15
N GLU A 264 21.76 -2.14 19.73
CA GLU A 264 22.41 -3.24 20.46
C GLU A 264 21.73 -3.52 21.81
N ASN A 265 21.04 -2.51 22.36
CA ASN A 265 20.30 -2.60 23.61
C ASN A 265 18.83 -2.99 23.41
N LEU A 266 18.47 -3.51 22.23
CA LEU A 266 17.12 -3.94 21.89
C LEU A 266 17.13 -5.40 21.46
N ASN A 267 16.02 -6.09 21.71
CA ASN A 267 15.85 -7.47 21.27
C ASN A 267 15.54 -7.52 19.76
N ILE A 268 16.60 -7.48 18.94
CA ILE A 268 16.55 -7.57 17.49
C ILE A 268 17.13 -8.92 17.06
N VAL A 269 16.26 -9.80 16.58
CA VAL A 269 16.63 -11.06 15.93
C VAL A 269 16.65 -10.85 14.43
N LYS A 270 17.59 -11.48 13.71
CA LYS A 270 17.63 -11.41 12.24
C LYS A 270 18.06 -12.73 11.62
N ARG A 271 17.53 -13.01 10.44
CA ARG A 271 17.88 -14.20 9.67
C ARG A 271 17.95 -13.90 8.18
N LYS A 272 18.96 -14.45 7.50
CA LYS A 272 19.04 -14.41 6.04
C LYS A 272 18.04 -15.42 5.46
N LEU A 273 17.08 -14.92 4.70
CA LEU A 273 16.03 -15.73 4.07
C LEU A 273 16.11 -15.68 2.54
N HIS A 274 16.59 -14.58 1.99
CA HIS A 274 16.75 -14.37 0.55
C HIS A 274 18.22 -14.12 0.21
N ASP A 275 18.59 -14.34 -1.05
CA ASP A 275 19.92 -14.02 -1.57
C ASP A 275 19.98 -12.66 -2.27
N ASP A 276 18.84 -11.97 -2.36
CA ASP A 276 18.68 -10.62 -2.89
C ASP A 276 17.77 -9.78 -1.97
N TRP A 277 17.52 -8.53 -2.35
CA TRP A 277 16.78 -7.52 -1.57
C TRP A 277 15.40 -8.02 -1.14
N VAL A 278 15.04 -7.79 0.13
CA VAL A 278 13.70 -8.07 0.64
C VAL A 278 12.80 -6.87 0.35
N GLY A 279 12.10 -6.92 -0.78
CA GLY A 279 11.27 -5.81 -1.25
C GLY A 279 9.99 -5.59 -0.43
N LYS A 280 9.45 -6.64 0.21
CA LYS A 280 8.27 -6.51 1.08
C LYS A 280 8.22 -7.63 2.11
N VAL A 281 7.82 -7.26 3.33
CA VAL A 281 7.41 -8.19 4.38
C VAL A 281 5.97 -7.92 4.76
N LYS A 282 5.21 -8.96 5.07
CA LYS A 282 3.84 -8.81 5.55
C LYS A 282 3.49 -9.92 6.52
N TYR A 283 2.96 -9.55 7.67
CA TYR A 283 2.36 -10.51 8.58
C TYR A 283 0.90 -10.79 8.19
N ILE A 284 0.54 -12.07 8.10
CA ILE A 284 -0.81 -12.53 7.74
C ILE A 284 -1.43 -13.18 8.97
N SER A 285 -2.19 -12.39 9.73
CA SER A 285 -2.76 -12.81 11.03
C SER A 285 -3.65 -14.05 10.90
N ALA A 286 -4.41 -14.17 9.81
CA ALA A 286 -5.28 -15.33 9.54
C ALA A 286 -4.50 -16.66 9.44
N LEU A 287 -3.26 -16.61 8.95
CA LEU A 287 -2.41 -17.79 8.80
C LEU A 287 -1.46 -17.98 9.97
N LYS A 288 -1.33 -16.98 10.85
CA LYS A 288 -0.30 -16.89 11.88
C LYS A 288 1.13 -17.02 11.31
N ARG A 289 1.36 -16.47 10.12
CA ARG A 289 2.61 -16.59 9.35
C ARG A 289 3.00 -15.24 8.77
N PHE A 290 4.30 -15.03 8.58
CA PHE A 290 4.80 -13.90 7.80
C PHE A 290 5.16 -14.35 6.39
N GLY A 291 4.89 -13.47 5.44
CA GLY A 291 5.40 -13.55 4.08
C GLY A 291 6.54 -12.56 3.87
N SER A 292 7.59 -12.97 3.18
CA SER A 292 8.64 -12.09 2.67
C SER A 292 8.85 -12.35 1.18
N CYS A 293 9.04 -11.29 0.40
CA CYS A 293 9.33 -11.39 -1.03
C CYS A 293 10.61 -10.66 -1.41
N SER A 294 11.29 -11.23 -2.39
CA SER A 294 12.54 -10.75 -2.96
C SER A 294 12.49 -10.85 -4.49
N ALA A 295 13.37 -10.08 -5.15
CA ALA A 295 13.59 -10.18 -6.60
C ALA A 295 14.42 -11.42 -7.00
N ASP A 296 14.92 -12.20 -6.03
CA ASP A 296 15.64 -13.44 -6.27
C ASP A 296 14.82 -14.43 -7.13
N SER A 297 15.47 -14.98 -8.16
CA SER A 297 14.90 -15.99 -9.05
C SER A 297 14.62 -17.35 -8.40
N LEU A 298 15.35 -17.72 -7.33
CA LEU A 298 15.24 -19.04 -6.71
C LEU A 298 14.33 -19.04 -5.48
N ARG A 299 14.45 -18.03 -4.61
CA ARG A 299 13.63 -17.87 -3.40
C ARG A 299 12.92 -16.52 -3.42
N SER A 300 12.09 -16.29 -4.42
CA SER A 300 11.33 -15.05 -4.59
C SER A 300 10.28 -14.80 -3.49
N PHE A 301 9.74 -15.85 -2.88
CA PHE A 301 8.71 -15.76 -1.85
C PHE A 301 8.88 -16.81 -0.76
N ILE A 302 8.77 -16.39 0.49
CA ILE A 302 8.80 -17.26 1.67
C ILE A 302 7.56 -16.95 2.51
N LEU A 303 6.85 -17.99 2.93
CA LEU A 303 5.75 -17.90 3.87
C LEU A 303 6.06 -18.83 5.05
N ASP A 304 6.32 -18.27 6.23
CA ASP A 304 6.74 -19.06 7.38
C ASP A 304 6.33 -18.49 8.75
N ASP A 305 6.58 -19.25 9.81
CA ASP A 305 6.35 -18.86 11.20
C ASP A 305 7.45 -17.91 11.65
N ILE A 306 7.10 -16.95 12.51
CA ILE A 306 8.04 -16.02 13.13
C ILE A 306 9.16 -16.78 13.85
N LYS A 307 8.86 -17.94 14.44
CA LYS A 307 9.85 -18.81 15.10
C LYS A 307 11.03 -19.15 14.18
N ARG A 308 10.82 -19.22 12.86
CA ARG A 308 11.91 -19.45 11.90
C ARG A 308 13.01 -18.38 12.00
N LEU A 309 12.67 -17.16 12.39
CA LEU A 309 13.66 -16.09 12.59
C LEU A 309 14.49 -16.33 13.85
N GLU A 310 13.94 -17.04 14.84
CA GLU A 310 14.55 -17.36 16.13
C GLU A 310 15.31 -18.72 16.11
N ASP A 311 14.98 -19.61 15.16
CA ASP A 311 15.62 -20.92 15.04
C ASP A 311 17.14 -20.81 14.78
N ASN A 312 17.95 -21.47 15.61
CA ASN A 312 19.43 -21.50 15.59
C ASN A 312 20.13 -20.18 16.00
N LEU A 313 19.53 -19.41 16.91
CA LEU A 313 20.30 -18.51 17.79
C LEU A 313 21.22 -19.30 18.74
#